data_AF-A0A2V9M1Z3-F1
#
_entry.id   AF-A0A2V9M1Z3-F1
#
_cell.length_a   1.000
_cell.length_b   1.000
_cell.length_c   1.000
_cell.angle_alpha   90.00
_cell.angle_beta   90.00
_cell.angle_gamma   90.00
#
_symmetry.space_group_name_H-M   'P 1'
#
loop_
_entity.id
_entity.type
_entity.pdbx_description
1 polymer ?
#
loop_
_entity_poly.entity_id
_entity_poly.type
_entity_poly.pdbx_seq_one_letter_code
_entity_poly.pdbx_strand_id
1 'polypeptide(L)'
;MPQVRDVITSSGLLDPGKSVTIIVRGGGRFDHLSMAAMLIPTNDGFFSINDVEALEGRKTLTLFSPAYDAGSERNDELCASIPGPFFAECGGAGTGGKPGQGEGFVHIHAGIHGIGNLKADVRDWRNPVAKVTIRRVH
;
A
#
# COMPACT_ATOMS: atom_id res chain seq x y z
N MET A 1 -7.42 -15.28 19.19
CA MET A 1 -7.07 -14.69 17.88
C MET A 1 -8.34 -14.20 17.21
N PRO A 2 -8.38 -12.99 16.65
CA PRO A 2 -9.53 -12.53 15.88
C PRO A 2 -9.80 -13.50 14.72
N GLN A 3 -11.06 -13.83 14.51
CA GLN A 3 -11.47 -14.75 13.44
C GLN A 3 -11.65 -13.95 12.15
N VAL A 4 -11.19 -14.49 11.03
CA VAL A 4 -11.30 -13.85 9.71
C VAL A 4 -12.38 -14.53 8.90
N ARG A 5 -13.28 -13.75 8.28
CA ARG A 5 -14.38 -14.28 7.47
C ARG A 5 -13.97 -14.61 6.04
N ASP A 6 -13.21 -13.71 5.43
CA ASP A 6 -12.87 -13.76 4.02
C ASP A 6 -11.54 -13.03 3.78
N VAL A 7 -10.76 -13.52 2.81
CA VAL A 7 -9.50 -12.91 2.39
C VAL A 7 -9.47 -12.90 0.88
N ILE A 8 -9.36 -11.70 0.29
CA ILE A 8 -9.35 -11.50 -1.15
C ILE A 8 -8.12 -10.69 -1.51
N THR A 9 -7.45 -11.09 -2.59
CA THR A 9 -6.35 -10.34 -3.21
C THR A 9 -6.76 -9.93 -4.62
N SER A 10 -6.49 -8.68 -4.98
CA SER A 10 -6.51 -8.26 -6.39
C SER A 10 -5.20 -8.69 -7.06
N SER A 11 -5.25 -9.08 -8.33
CA SER A 11 -4.06 -9.41 -9.10
C SER A 11 -3.51 -8.20 -9.85
N GLY A 12 -2.18 -8.17 -10.00
CA GLY A 12 -1.50 -7.25 -10.91
C GLY A 12 -1.21 -5.87 -10.33
N LEU A 13 -0.46 -5.10 -11.12
CA LEU A 13 -0.11 -3.73 -10.81
C LEU A 13 -1.29 -2.80 -11.11
N LEU A 14 -1.48 -1.80 -10.25
CA LEU A 14 -2.44 -0.74 -10.48
C LEU A 14 -1.69 0.54 -10.84
N ASP A 15 -1.89 1.03 -12.06
CA ASP A 15 -1.27 2.27 -12.50
C ASP A 15 -1.76 3.48 -11.67
N PRO A 16 -0.94 4.54 -11.53
CA PRO A 16 -1.33 5.75 -10.84
C PRO A 16 -2.68 6.31 -11.32
N GLY A 17 -3.56 6.62 -10.37
CA GLY A 17 -4.90 7.17 -10.63
C GLY A 17 -5.94 6.16 -11.14
N LYS A 18 -5.58 4.89 -11.33
CA LYS A 18 -6.55 3.82 -11.64
C LYS A 18 -7.21 3.29 -10.38
N SER A 19 -8.22 2.45 -10.55
CA SER A 19 -8.94 1.83 -9.44
C SER A 19 -9.23 0.36 -9.74
N VAL A 20 -9.22 -0.44 -8.69
CA VAL A 20 -9.68 -1.82 -8.69
C VAL A 20 -10.82 -1.95 -7.68
N THR A 21 -11.78 -2.82 -7.98
CA THR A 21 -12.86 -3.16 -7.05
C THR A 21 -12.70 -4.61 -6.61
N ILE A 22 -12.70 -4.82 -5.30
CA ILE A 22 -12.73 -6.14 -4.68
C ILE A 22 -14.04 -6.32 -3.93
N ILE A 23 -14.60 -7.52 -3.97
CA ILE A 23 -15.81 -7.88 -3.23
C ILE A 23 -15.39 -8.86 -2.15
N VAL A 24 -15.64 -8.49 -0.89
CA VAL A 24 -15.31 -9.30 0.30
C VAL A 24 -16.60 -9.65 1.03
N ARG A 25 -16.66 -10.86 1.61
CA ARG A 25 -17.80 -11.30 2.42
C ARG A 25 -17.63 -10.86 3.86
N GLY A 26 -18.54 -10.01 4.34
CA GLY A 26 -18.66 -9.62 5.75
C GLY A 26 -20.06 -9.87 6.32
N GLY A 27 -20.32 -9.35 7.52
CA GLY A 27 -21.62 -9.34 8.19
C GLY A 27 -21.67 -10.13 9.49
N GLY A 28 -22.69 -9.83 10.31
CA GLY A 28 -22.75 -10.31 11.70
C GLY A 28 -21.55 -9.80 12.48
N ARG A 29 -20.88 -10.67 13.24
CA ARG A 29 -19.64 -10.35 13.99
C ARG A 29 -18.39 -10.09 13.14
N PHE A 30 -18.53 -10.06 11.81
CA PHE A 30 -17.45 -9.82 10.86
C PHE A 30 -17.73 -8.53 10.10
N ASP A 31 -17.77 -7.45 10.87
CA ASP A 31 -18.15 -6.10 10.50
C ASP A 31 -16.95 -5.15 10.40
N HIS A 32 -15.72 -5.64 10.49
CA HIS A 32 -14.50 -4.84 10.29
C HIS A 32 -13.73 -5.28 9.03
N LEU A 33 -13.06 -4.32 8.40
CA LEU A 33 -12.21 -4.52 7.23
C LEU A 33 -10.81 -3.92 7.46
N SER A 34 -9.79 -4.72 7.17
CA SER A 34 -8.42 -4.24 6.97
C SER A 34 -7.97 -4.53 5.54
N MET A 35 -7.12 -3.67 4.99
CA MET A 35 -6.58 -3.79 3.63
C MET A 35 -5.21 -3.12 3.61
N ALA A 36 -4.26 -3.73 2.90
CA ALA A 36 -2.98 -3.11 2.59
C ALA A 36 -2.57 -3.43 1.16
N ALA A 37 -1.83 -2.53 0.53
CA ALA A 37 -1.17 -2.79 -0.74
C ALA A 37 0.14 -2.02 -0.85
N MET A 38 1.14 -2.69 -1.44
CA MET A 38 2.47 -2.15 -1.66
C MET A 38 2.44 -0.98 -2.65
N LEU A 39 3.26 0.03 -2.40
CA LEU A 39 3.53 1.13 -3.31
C LEU A 39 4.83 0.84 -4.06
N ILE A 40 4.83 0.98 -5.38
CA ILE A 40 6.05 0.93 -6.18
C ILE A 40 6.25 2.27 -6.92
N PRO A 41 7.48 2.80 -7.02
CA PRO A 41 8.75 2.17 -6.64
C PRO A 41 9.17 2.50 -5.19
N THR A 42 8.91 1.60 -4.24
CA THR A 42 9.44 1.64 -2.86
C THR A 42 9.92 0.24 -2.46
N ASN A 43 10.82 0.14 -1.48
CA ASN A 43 11.32 -1.14 -0.96
C ASN A 43 10.25 -1.86 -0.13
N ASP A 44 9.64 -1.17 0.84
CA ASP A 44 8.60 -1.72 1.72
C ASP A 44 7.50 -0.71 2.09
N GLY A 45 7.33 0.33 1.27
CA GLY A 45 6.26 1.30 1.39
C GLY A 45 4.91 0.74 0.95
N PHE A 46 3.85 1.10 1.67
CA PHE A 46 2.49 0.60 1.43
C PHE A 46 1.43 1.62 1.86
N PHE A 47 0.20 1.46 1.38
CA PHE A 47 -0.96 2.11 2.01
C PHE A 47 -1.78 1.08 2.77
N SER A 48 -2.53 1.54 3.77
CA SER A 48 -3.39 0.65 4.56
C SER A 48 -4.63 1.32 5.13
N ILE A 49 -5.67 0.53 5.33
CA ILE A 49 -6.73 0.78 6.30
C ILE A 49 -6.73 -0.39 7.28
N ASN A 50 -6.86 -0.11 8.56
CA ASN A 50 -6.81 -1.13 9.60
C ASN A 50 -8.04 -1.05 10.50
N ASP A 51 -8.71 -2.18 10.68
CA ASP A 51 -9.82 -2.36 11.61
C ASP A 51 -10.97 -1.36 11.41
N VAL A 52 -11.28 -1.07 10.15
CA VAL A 52 -12.35 -0.12 9.79
C VAL A 52 -13.70 -0.81 9.89
N GLU A 53 -14.58 -0.28 10.72
CA GLU A 53 -15.98 -0.70 10.79
C GLU A 53 -16.66 -0.52 9.43
N ALA A 54 -17.08 -1.64 8.85
CA ALA A 54 -17.82 -1.71 7.62
C ALA A 54 -19.26 -1.20 7.85
N LEU A 55 -19.75 -0.42 6.89
CA LEU A 55 -20.98 0.34 7.05
C LEU A 55 -22.20 -0.52 7.34
N GLU A 56 -23.00 -0.06 8.30
CA GLU A 56 -24.40 -0.44 8.41
C GLU A 56 -25.26 0.33 7.38
N GLY A 57 -26.13 -0.39 6.66
CA GLY A 57 -27.10 0.19 5.72
C GLY A 57 -26.53 0.56 4.34
N ARG A 58 -27.06 1.64 3.74
CA ARG A 58 -26.79 2.08 2.34
C ARG A 58 -25.73 3.18 2.21
N LYS A 59 -24.96 3.45 3.26
CA LYS A 59 -23.96 4.53 3.23
C LYS A 59 -22.73 4.10 2.41
N THR A 60 -21.96 5.08 1.95
CA THR A 60 -20.62 4.89 1.38
C THR A 60 -19.61 5.56 2.31
N LEU A 61 -18.51 4.85 2.62
CA LEU A 61 -17.42 5.33 3.46
C LEU A 61 -16.23 5.61 2.55
N THR A 62 -15.70 6.82 2.61
CA THR A 62 -14.50 7.21 1.87
C THR A 62 -13.39 7.50 2.87
N LEU A 63 -12.27 6.80 2.71
CA LEU A 63 -11.08 6.94 3.52
C LEU A 63 -9.91 7.34 2.63
N PHE A 64 -9.01 8.15 3.18
CA PHE A 64 -7.75 8.51 2.56
C PHE A 64 -6.62 7.92 3.39
N SER A 65 -5.77 7.13 2.75
CA SER A 65 -4.63 6.50 3.41
C SER A 65 -3.35 7.26 3.08
N PRO A 66 -2.51 7.59 4.07
CA PRO A 66 -1.14 8.01 3.81
C PRO A 66 -0.30 6.81 3.34
N ALA A 67 0.90 7.10 2.84
CA ALA A 67 1.93 6.09 2.71
C ALA A 67 2.49 5.76 4.09
N TYR A 68 2.63 4.46 4.34
CA TYR A 68 3.33 3.88 5.46
C TYR A 68 4.62 3.24 4.97
N ASP A 69 5.59 3.23 5.86
CA ASP A 69 6.82 2.47 5.77
C ASP A 69 6.71 1.28 6.73
N ALA A 70 7.08 0.09 6.28
CA ALA A 70 7.01 -1.10 7.13
C ALA A 70 8.14 -1.14 8.18
N GLY A 71 9.21 -0.37 7.97
CA GLY A 71 10.41 -0.35 8.78
C GLY A 71 11.19 -1.67 8.73
N SER A 72 11.00 -2.45 7.67
CA SER A 72 11.55 -3.79 7.54
C SER A 72 12.85 -3.83 6.73
N GLU A 73 13.04 -2.86 5.85
CA GLU A 73 14.18 -2.74 4.94
C GLU A 73 14.80 -1.34 5.03
N ARG A 74 16.02 -1.18 4.50
CA ARG A 74 16.69 0.11 4.46
C ARG A 74 16.10 1.01 3.37
N ASN A 75 15.74 2.23 3.77
CA ASN A 75 15.30 3.30 2.88
C ASN A 75 16.45 3.92 2.08
N ASP A 76 16.98 3.19 1.10
CA ASP A 76 18.13 3.63 0.28
C ASP A 76 17.79 4.10 -1.14
N GLU A 77 16.54 3.92 -1.57
CA GLU A 77 16.04 4.31 -2.89
C GLU A 77 16.86 3.74 -4.05
N LEU A 78 17.57 2.64 -3.80
CA LEU A 78 18.33 1.93 -4.83
C LEU A 78 17.38 1.04 -5.61
N CYS A 79 17.51 1.05 -6.94
CA CYS A 79 16.73 0.18 -7.82
C CYS A 79 16.88 -1.31 -7.48
N ALA A 80 18.03 -1.70 -6.93
CA ALA A 80 18.27 -3.07 -6.45
C ALA A 80 17.39 -3.44 -5.23
N SER A 81 16.97 -2.45 -4.43
CA SER A 81 16.16 -2.64 -3.22
C SER A 81 14.66 -2.54 -3.49
N ILE A 82 14.26 -2.15 -4.69
CA ILE A 82 12.85 -1.89 -5.02
C ILE A 82 12.36 -3.03 -5.92
N PRO A 83 11.28 -3.74 -5.59
CA PRO A 83 10.68 -4.69 -6.52
C PRO A 83 9.80 -3.94 -7.53
N GLY A 84 9.65 -4.52 -8.71
CA GLY A 84 8.69 -4.00 -9.67
C GLY A 84 9.02 -4.30 -11.12
N PRO A 85 8.20 -3.77 -12.04
CA PRO A 85 8.44 -3.90 -13.47
C PRO A 85 9.67 -3.06 -13.88
N PHE A 86 9.88 -2.92 -15.18
CA PHE A 86 10.90 -2.04 -15.70
C PHE A 86 10.64 -0.58 -15.29
N PHE A 87 11.59 0.01 -14.56
CA PHE A 87 11.64 1.46 -14.33
C PHE A 87 12.75 2.05 -15.20
N ALA A 88 12.45 3.12 -15.93
CA ALA A 88 13.39 3.71 -16.88
C ALA A 88 14.68 4.21 -16.19
N GLU A 89 14.55 4.80 -15.00
CA GLU A 89 15.67 5.22 -14.16
C GLU A 89 16.52 4.06 -13.63
N CYS A 90 15.96 2.84 -13.58
CA CYS A 90 16.64 1.64 -13.13
C CYS A 90 17.25 0.82 -14.26
N GLY A 91 16.95 1.15 -15.52
CA GLY A 91 17.44 0.40 -16.68
C GLY A 91 17.00 -1.08 -16.71
N GLY A 92 16.00 -1.46 -15.91
CA GLY A 92 15.65 -2.85 -15.67
C GLY A 92 14.51 -3.01 -14.67
N ALA A 93 14.09 -4.27 -14.49
CA ALA A 93 13.23 -4.65 -13.38
C ALA A 93 14.02 -4.59 -12.07
N GLY A 94 13.39 -4.12 -11.01
CA GLY A 94 14.00 -4.09 -9.70
C GLY A 94 13.97 -5.48 -9.04
N THR A 95 14.99 -5.81 -8.24
CA THR A 95 15.17 -7.14 -7.66
C THR A 95 14.45 -7.33 -6.33
N GLY A 96 14.02 -6.25 -5.69
CA GLY A 96 13.46 -6.25 -4.34
C GLY A 96 14.52 -6.24 -3.24
N GLY A 97 14.19 -5.60 -2.11
CA GLY A 97 15.08 -5.43 -0.99
C GLY A 97 15.28 -6.70 -0.17
N LYS A 98 16.09 -6.56 0.87
CA LYS A 98 16.34 -7.62 1.85
C LYS A 98 15.97 -7.08 3.22
N PRO A 99 15.28 -7.86 4.05
CA PRO A 99 14.99 -7.49 5.44
C PRO A 99 16.26 -7.12 6.21
N GLY A 100 16.14 -6.10 7.07
CA GLY A 100 17.19 -5.62 7.95
C GLY A 100 17.56 -4.16 7.72
N GLN A 101 18.14 -3.53 8.75
CA GLN A 101 18.53 -2.11 8.75
C GLN A 101 17.37 -1.12 8.53
N GLY A 102 16.12 -1.57 8.69
CA GLY A 102 14.94 -0.71 8.82
C GLY A 102 14.69 -0.29 10.26
N GLU A 103 13.69 0.54 10.46
CA GLU A 103 13.32 1.20 11.72
C GLU A 103 12.76 0.22 12.75
N GLY A 104 12.25 -0.94 12.31
CA GLY A 104 11.71 -2.00 13.17
C GLY A 104 10.26 -1.79 13.60
N PHE A 105 9.58 -0.77 13.07
CA PHE A 105 8.16 -0.50 13.32
C PHE A 105 7.52 0.23 12.13
N VAL A 106 6.20 0.08 11.99
CA VAL A 106 5.43 0.80 10.97
C VAL A 106 5.30 2.28 11.33
N HIS A 107 5.62 3.17 10.40
CA HIS A 107 5.41 4.62 10.55
C HIS A 107 4.96 5.27 9.24
N ILE A 108 4.69 6.59 9.27
CA ILE A 108 4.38 7.35 8.05
C ILE A 108 5.63 7.40 7.18
N HIS A 109 5.49 7.03 5.91
CA HIS A 109 6.58 7.06 4.95
C HIS A 109 7.08 8.49 4.76
N ALA A 110 8.40 8.68 4.74
CA ALA A 110 9.01 10.00 4.66
C ALA A 110 8.97 10.63 3.24
N GLY A 111 8.32 9.99 2.27
CA GLY A 111 8.46 10.31 0.84
C GLY A 111 9.76 9.77 0.22
N ILE A 112 10.03 10.15 -1.03
CA ILE A 112 11.29 9.87 -1.75
C ILE A 112 12.13 11.14 -1.76
N HIS A 113 13.36 11.05 -1.27
CA HIS A 113 14.27 12.17 -1.03
C HIS A 113 15.31 12.33 -2.14
N GLY A 114 15.48 11.33 -2.99
CA GLY A 114 16.46 11.35 -4.08
C GLY A 114 17.88 11.02 -3.64
N ILE A 115 18.02 10.18 -2.62
CA ILE A 115 19.31 9.75 -2.06
C ILE A 115 19.92 8.56 -2.81
N GLY A 116 19.11 7.87 -3.62
CA GLY A 116 19.51 6.73 -4.43
C GLY A 116 19.35 6.96 -5.93
N ASN A 117 18.72 6.00 -6.61
CA ASN A 117 18.49 6.07 -8.05
C ASN A 117 17.20 6.84 -8.40
N LEU A 118 16.23 6.85 -7.49
CA LEU A 118 14.98 7.56 -7.68
C LEU A 118 15.19 9.06 -7.56
N LYS A 119 14.40 9.85 -8.31
CA LYS A 119 14.40 11.31 -8.18
C LYS A 119 13.15 11.78 -7.46
N ALA A 120 13.33 12.60 -6.43
CA ALA A 120 12.24 13.12 -5.62
C ALA A 120 11.20 13.92 -6.44
N ASP A 121 11.64 14.69 -7.42
CA ASP A 121 10.74 15.48 -8.28
C ASP A 121 9.82 14.63 -9.18
N VAL A 122 10.15 13.36 -9.40
CA VAL A 122 9.40 12.42 -10.24
C VAL A 122 8.64 11.36 -9.42
N ARG A 123 9.22 10.89 -8.31
CA ARG A 123 8.77 9.68 -7.59
C ARG A 123 8.31 9.91 -6.17
N ASP A 124 8.36 11.13 -5.66
CA ASP A 124 7.96 11.42 -4.29
C ASP A 124 6.48 11.11 -4.02
N TRP A 125 6.23 10.39 -2.93
CA TRP A 125 4.91 10.03 -2.44
C TRP A 125 4.42 11.07 -1.45
N ARG A 126 3.54 11.96 -1.93
CA ARG A 126 2.90 12.96 -1.07
C ARG A 126 1.52 12.50 -0.66
N ASN A 127 1.31 12.42 0.64
CA ASN A 127 0.05 11.99 1.21
C ASN A 127 -1.12 12.88 0.75
N PRO A 128 -2.32 12.29 0.55
CA PRO A 128 -2.65 10.86 0.62
C PRO A 128 -2.27 10.10 -0.66
N VAL A 129 -1.95 8.81 -0.53
CA VAL A 129 -1.52 7.95 -1.65
C VAL A 129 -2.62 7.00 -2.13
N ALA A 130 -3.67 6.79 -1.35
CA ALA A 130 -4.82 5.98 -1.75
C ALA A 130 -6.14 6.57 -1.24
N LYS A 131 -7.18 6.47 -2.08
CA LYS A 131 -8.58 6.72 -1.71
C LYS A 131 -9.33 5.40 -1.72
N VAL A 132 -9.76 4.94 -0.55
CA VAL A 132 -10.53 3.70 -0.40
C VAL A 132 -12.00 4.06 -0.25
N THR A 133 -12.85 3.45 -1.06
CA THR A 133 -14.30 3.62 -0.99
C THR A 133 -14.95 2.29 -0.67
N ILE A 134 -15.64 2.23 0.47
CA ILE A 134 -16.32 1.04 0.97
C ILE A 134 -17.82 1.28 0.85
N ARG A 135 -18.53 0.33 0.24
CA ARG A 135 -19.99 0.32 0.17
C ARG A 135 -20.49 -1.10 0.28
N ARG A 136 -21.68 -1.27 0.85
CA ARG A 136 -22.38 -2.55 0.85
C ARG A 136 -22.92 -2.84 -0.56
N VAL A 137 -22.71 -4.06 -1.03
CA VAL A 137 -23.31 -4.59 -2.28
C VAL A 137 -24.31 -5.69 -1.90
N HIS A 138 -25.43 -5.76 -2.62
CA HIS A 138 -26.53 -6.70 -2.40
C HIS A 138 -26.59 -7.74 -3.51
#